data_AF-C6XKQ1-F1
#
_entry.id   AF-C6XKQ1-F1
#
_cell.length_a   1.000
_cell.length_b   1.000
_cell.length_c   1.000
_cell.angle_alpha   90.00
_cell.angle_beta   90.00
_cell.angle_gamma   90.00
#
_symmetry.space_group_name_H-M   'P 1'
#
loop_
_entity.id
_entity.type
_entity.pdbx_description
1 polymer ?
#
loop_
_entity_poly.entity_id
_entity_poly.type
_entity_poly.pdbx_seq_one_letter_code
_entity_poly.pdbx_strand_id
1 'polypeptide(L)'
;MSNKPIQPQRPERRGVMFVVSSPSGAGKTTLTRRMLSEMAGVELSVSATTRKRRPDETEGKHYYFKTREEFEELIKNDELLEWAEVFGNYYGTPRGEVERLQRKGTDVLFDVDWQGARVLKQVMPGDVVSVFILPPSIAELKSRLEGRPGATPANVKERLSGAGPDIKRWGEYDFVLINDDVETAYDELCAILITERLDRRKPSQGARVDKLLFDAEHLELLF
;
A
#
# COMPACT_ATOMS: atom_id res chain seq x y z
N MET A 1 27.88 -32.55 -7.69
CA MET A 1 26.91 -31.90 -6.77
C MET A 1 27.23 -30.41 -6.80
N SER A 2 26.31 -29.59 -7.31
CA SER A 2 26.56 -28.16 -7.56
C SER A 2 26.53 -27.40 -6.23
N ASN A 3 27.71 -26.97 -5.77
CA ASN A 3 27.88 -26.16 -4.58
C ASN A 3 27.50 -24.71 -4.94
N LYS A 4 26.19 -24.41 -4.96
CA LYS A 4 25.75 -23.00 -5.04
C LYS A 4 26.20 -22.33 -3.74
N PRO A 5 26.91 -21.19 -3.79
CA PRO A 5 27.20 -20.43 -2.59
C PRO A 5 25.88 -20.11 -1.89
N ILE A 6 25.78 -20.45 -0.61
CA ILE A 6 24.66 -20.07 0.24
C ILE A 6 24.66 -18.54 0.24
N GLN A 7 23.81 -17.93 -0.59
CA GLN A 7 23.59 -16.49 -0.51
C GLN A 7 23.11 -16.20 0.91
N PRO A 8 23.68 -15.19 1.60
CA PRO A 8 23.26 -14.88 2.95
C PRO A 8 21.77 -14.52 2.91
N GLN A 9 20.92 -15.45 3.35
CA GLN A 9 19.49 -15.23 3.43
C GLN A 9 19.26 -14.13 4.47
N ARG A 10 18.72 -12.99 4.02
CA ARG A 10 18.38 -11.91 4.95
C ARG A 10 17.27 -12.44 5.89
N PRO A 11 17.31 -12.16 7.20
CA PRO A 11 16.33 -12.67 8.14
C PRO A 11 14.89 -12.32 7.74
N GLU A 12 13.97 -13.23 7.99
CA GLU A 12 12.55 -13.03 7.67
C GLU A 12 11.99 -11.80 8.37
N ARG A 13 10.96 -11.20 7.78
CA ARG A 13 10.23 -10.07 8.36
C ARG A 13 8.76 -10.22 8.03
N ARG A 14 7.90 -9.62 8.84
CA ARG A 14 6.51 -9.42 8.48
C ARG A 14 6.41 -8.29 7.43
N GLY A 15 5.44 -8.41 6.52
CA GLY A 15 5.14 -7.42 5.49
C GLY A 15 4.60 -6.11 6.08
N VAL A 16 4.84 -5.01 5.39
CA VAL A 16 4.26 -3.69 5.69
C VAL A 16 2.89 -3.60 5.05
N MET A 17 1.88 -3.16 5.79
CA MET A 17 0.62 -2.71 5.19
C MET A 17 0.77 -1.24 4.80
N PHE A 18 1.15 -0.98 3.56
CA PHE A 18 1.57 0.32 3.08
C PHE A 18 0.40 1.06 2.42
N VAL A 19 -0.17 2.02 3.13
CA VAL A 19 -1.33 2.80 2.68
C VAL A 19 -0.85 4.07 2.00
N VAL A 20 -1.31 4.30 0.79
CA VAL A 20 -1.04 5.54 0.05
C VAL A 20 -2.36 6.19 -0.32
N SER A 21 -2.52 7.45 0.09
CA SER A 21 -3.71 8.25 -0.19
C SER A 21 -3.33 9.64 -0.67
N SER A 22 -4.25 10.31 -1.36
CA SER A 22 -4.03 11.64 -1.90
C SER A 22 -5.36 12.28 -2.30
N PRO A 23 -5.48 13.62 -2.39
CA PRO A 23 -6.59 14.21 -3.10
C PRO A 23 -6.53 13.79 -4.59
N SER A 24 -7.68 13.76 -5.25
CA SER A 24 -7.76 13.37 -6.67
C SER A 24 -6.89 14.30 -7.54
N GLY A 25 -5.87 13.75 -8.18
CA GLY A 25 -4.99 14.49 -9.11
C GLY A 25 -3.57 14.73 -8.60
N ALA A 26 -3.26 14.38 -7.34
CA ALA A 26 -1.93 14.57 -6.76
C ALA A 26 -0.87 13.54 -7.19
N GLY A 27 -1.19 12.62 -8.10
CA GLY A 27 -0.21 11.69 -8.70
C GLY A 27 0.00 10.35 -7.99
N LYS A 28 -0.86 10.01 -7.01
CA LYS A 28 -0.86 8.70 -6.32
C LYS A 28 -0.69 7.50 -7.27
N THR A 29 -1.56 7.40 -8.28
CA THR A 29 -1.55 6.26 -9.23
C THR A 29 -0.23 6.12 -9.99
N THR A 30 0.46 7.23 -10.27
CA THR A 30 1.77 7.19 -10.93
C THR A 30 2.81 6.57 -10.00
N LEU A 31 2.89 7.06 -8.76
CA LEU A 31 3.84 6.59 -7.76
C LEU A 31 3.58 5.13 -7.35
N THR A 32 2.33 4.76 -7.12
CA THR A 32 1.97 3.39 -6.72
C THR A 32 2.20 2.36 -7.82
N ARG A 33 1.89 2.70 -9.09
CA ARG A 33 2.20 1.81 -10.23
C ARG A 33 3.70 1.59 -10.40
N ARG A 34 4.48 2.66 -10.30
CA ARG A 34 5.94 2.57 -10.38
C ARG A 34 6.51 1.73 -9.24
N MET A 35 5.98 1.89 -8.02
CA MET A 35 6.37 1.04 -6.87
C MET A 35 6.09 -0.43 -7.14
N LEU A 36 4.91 -0.78 -7.66
CA LEU A 36 4.56 -2.16 -8.00
C LEU A 36 5.45 -2.76 -9.11
N SER A 37 5.93 -1.95 -10.05
CA SER A 37 6.80 -2.44 -11.13
C SER A 37 8.27 -2.55 -10.74
N GLU A 38 8.77 -1.66 -9.89
CA GLU A 38 10.21 -1.52 -9.61
C GLU A 38 10.62 -2.08 -8.24
N MET A 39 9.72 -2.08 -7.24
CA MET A 39 10.05 -2.58 -5.91
C MET A 39 9.70 -4.06 -5.76
N ALA A 40 10.73 -4.89 -5.60
CA ALA A 40 10.57 -6.30 -5.28
C ALA A 40 9.83 -6.50 -3.93
N GLY A 41 8.95 -7.50 -3.88
CA GLY A 41 8.23 -7.88 -2.66
C GLY A 41 7.12 -6.91 -2.26
N VAL A 42 6.56 -6.16 -3.21
CA VAL A 42 5.36 -5.33 -3.04
C VAL A 42 4.25 -5.88 -3.92
N GLU A 43 3.07 -6.09 -3.35
CA GLU A 43 1.87 -6.50 -4.08
C GLU A 43 0.71 -5.54 -3.79
N LEU A 44 -0.14 -5.30 -4.79
CA LEU A 44 -1.33 -4.47 -4.62
C LEU A 44 -2.40 -5.24 -3.84
N SER A 45 -3.06 -4.58 -2.89
CA SER A 45 -4.28 -5.10 -2.28
C SER A 45 -5.40 -5.17 -3.32
N VAL A 46 -5.82 -6.38 -3.69
CA VAL A 46 -6.96 -6.60 -4.60
C VAL A 46 -8.25 -6.59 -3.79
N SER A 47 -9.07 -5.55 -3.97
CA SER A 47 -10.36 -5.44 -3.28
C SER A 47 -11.38 -6.45 -3.80
N ALA A 48 -12.30 -6.88 -2.94
CA ALA A 48 -13.55 -7.49 -3.36
C ALA A 48 -14.56 -6.42 -3.78
N THR A 49 -15.44 -6.73 -4.74
CA THR A 49 -16.54 -5.83 -5.12
C THR A 49 -17.77 -6.57 -5.60
N THR A 50 -18.96 -5.99 -5.36
CA THR A 50 -20.22 -6.47 -5.94
C THR A 50 -20.52 -5.89 -7.31
N ARG A 51 -19.70 -4.94 -7.78
CA ARG A 51 -19.88 -4.35 -9.11
C ARG A 51 -19.67 -5.42 -10.16
N LYS A 52 -20.50 -5.43 -11.20
CA LYS A 52 -20.28 -6.26 -12.38
C LYS A 52 -18.90 -5.96 -13.01
N ARG A 53 -18.15 -7.03 -13.26
CA ARG A 53 -16.88 -7.02 -13.97
C ARG A 53 -17.03 -6.43 -15.37
N ARG A 54 -16.10 -5.54 -15.77
CA ARG A 54 -15.99 -5.02 -17.14
C ARG A 54 -15.26 -6.02 -18.07
N PRO A 55 -15.46 -5.94 -19.40
CA PRO A 55 -14.84 -6.88 -20.33
C PRO A 55 -13.30 -6.95 -20.26
N ASP A 56 -12.64 -5.85 -19.91
CA ASP A 56 -11.18 -5.71 -19.78
C ASP A 56 -10.65 -6.09 -18.39
N GLU A 57 -11.53 -6.40 -17.43
CA GLU A 57 -11.16 -6.74 -16.05
C GLU A 57 -10.99 -8.26 -15.86
N THR A 58 -10.02 -8.63 -15.03
CA THR A 58 -9.65 -10.01 -14.69
C THR A 58 -9.87 -10.28 -13.19
N GLU A 59 -10.57 -11.36 -12.87
CA GLU A 59 -10.81 -11.86 -11.50
C GLU A 59 -9.48 -12.09 -10.76
N GLY A 60 -9.41 -11.67 -9.50
CA GLY A 60 -8.22 -11.82 -8.64
C GLY A 60 -7.02 -10.96 -9.03
N LYS A 61 -7.12 -10.18 -10.12
CA LYS A 61 -6.10 -9.19 -10.52
C LYS A 61 -6.58 -7.76 -10.35
N HIS A 62 -7.82 -7.49 -10.77
CA HIS A 62 -8.41 -6.15 -10.66
C HIS A 62 -9.30 -6.04 -9.43
N TYR A 63 -10.18 -7.03 -9.27
CA TYR A 63 -11.02 -7.21 -8.09
C TYR A 63 -11.30 -8.70 -7.90
N TYR A 64 -11.72 -9.07 -6.69
CA TYR A 64 -12.51 -10.27 -6.47
C TYR A 64 -13.97 -9.94 -6.69
N PHE A 65 -14.55 -10.37 -7.81
CA PHE A 65 -15.93 -10.05 -8.14
C PHE A 65 -16.86 -11.01 -7.39
N LYS A 66 -17.72 -10.45 -6.53
CA LYS A 66 -18.63 -11.18 -5.65
C LYS A 66 -20.09 -10.84 -5.97
N THR A 67 -21.02 -11.73 -5.65
CA THR A 67 -22.43 -11.32 -5.52
C THR A 67 -22.63 -10.49 -4.27
N ARG A 68 -23.78 -9.82 -4.15
CA ARG A 68 -24.10 -9.04 -2.94
C ARG A 68 -24.19 -9.94 -1.71
N GLU A 69 -24.82 -11.10 -1.86
CA GLU A 69 -24.99 -12.11 -0.82
C GLU A 69 -23.64 -12.67 -0.36
N GLU A 70 -22.74 -12.98 -1.30
CA GLU A 70 -21.38 -13.41 -0.97
C GLU A 70 -20.63 -12.33 -0.20
N PHE A 71 -20.74 -11.07 -0.61
CA PHE A 71 -20.07 -9.95 0.05
C PHE A 71 -20.63 -9.72 1.47
N GLU A 72 -21.95 -9.79 1.64
CA GLU A 72 -22.61 -9.66 2.95
C GLU A 72 -22.18 -10.78 3.91
N GLU A 73 -21.93 -11.99 3.41
CA GLU A 73 -21.37 -13.08 4.22
C GLU A 73 -19.90 -12.80 4.62
N LEU A 74 -19.09 -12.19 3.74
CA LEU A 74 -17.73 -11.75 4.11
C LEU A 74 -17.76 -10.70 5.25
N ILE A 75 -18.72 -9.77 5.20
CA ILE A 75 -18.92 -8.76 6.27
C ILE A 75 -19.28 -9.47 7.57
N LYS A 76 -20.27 -10.37 7.53
CA LYS A 76 -20.78 -11.07 8.71
C LYS A 76 -19.73 -11.94 9.40
N ASN A 77 -18.80 -12.50 8.62
CA ASN A 77 -17.74 -13.36 9.12
C ASN A 77 -16.43 -12.63 9.47
N ASP A 78 -16.42 -11.28 9.49
CA ASP A 78 -15.24 -10.44 9.74
C ASP A 78 -14.05 -10.76 8.80
N GLU A 79 -14.37 -11.13 7.55
CA GLU A 79 -13.38 -11.50 6.52
C GLU A 79 -12.88 -10.28 5.72
N LEU A 80 -13.32 -9.07 6.06
CA LEU A 80 -12.92 -7.81 5.43
C LEU A 80 -12.26 -6.89 6.46
N LEU A 81 -11.10 -6.33 6.12
CA LEU A 81 -10.41 -5.33 6.96
C LEU A 81 -11.13 -3.98 6.97
N GLU A 82 -11.71 -3.63 5.83
CA GLU A 82 -12.53 -2.44 5.63
C GLU A 82 -13.50 -2.72 4.49
N TRP A 83 -14.63 -2.02 4.48
CA TRP A 83 -15.55 -2.00 3.35
C TRP A 83 -16.42 -0.74 3.35
N ALA A 84 -16.92 -0.40 2.16
CA ALA A 84 -17.85 0.71 1.95
C ALA A 84 -18.81 0.41 0.79
N GLU A 85 -19.98 1.06 0.80
CA GLU A 85 -20.89 1.08 -0.35
C GLU A 85 -20.66 2.35 -1.17
N VAL A 86 -20.29 2.18 -2.45
CA VAL A 86 -20.00 3.27 -3.37
C VAL A 86 -20.85 3.09 -4.62
N PHE A 87 -21.72 4.06 -4.88
CA PHE A 87 -22.71 4.04 -5.98
C PHE A 87 -23.53 2.74 -6.03
N GLY A 88 -23.95 2.23 -4.87
CA GLY A 88 -24.78 1.02 -4.75
C GLY A 88 -24.04 -0.30 -4.92
N ASN A 89 -22.70 -0.28 -4.98
CA ASN A 89 -21.87 -1.48 -4.99
C ASN A 89 -20.96 -1.50 -3.77
N TYR A 90 -20.77 -2.67 -3.16
CA TYR A 90 -19.80 -2.83 -2.09
C TYR A 90 -18.39 -2.94 -2.66
N TYR A 91 -17.45 -2.43 -1.88
CA TYR A 91 -16.00 -2.56 -2.05
C TYR A 91 -15.41 -2.87 -0.69
N GLY A 92 -14.42 -3.75 -0.63
CA GLY A 92 -13.74 -4.04 0.63
C GLY A 92 -12.46 -4.82 0.45
N THR A 93 -11.66 -4.85 1.49
CA THR A 93 -10.32 -5.44 1.49
C THR A 93 -10.34 -6.82 2.16
N PRO A 94 -10.13 -7.94 1.44
CA PRO A 94 -10.12 -9.28 2.03
C PRO A 94 -9.00 -9.48 3.05
N ARG A 95 -9.38 -9.73 4.32
CA ARG A 95 -8.45 -9.91 5.45
C ARG A 95 -7.48 -11.07 5.22
N GLY A 96 -8.01 -12.22 4.84
CA GLY A 96 -7.23 -13.46 4.72
C GLY A 96 -6.06 -13.34 3.74
N GLU A 97 -6.26 -12.67 2.60
CA GLU A 97 -5.23 -12.49 1.59
C GLU A 97 -4.14 -11.51 2.03
N VAL A 98 -4.55 -10.37 2.62
CA VAL A 98 -3.62 -9.37 3.17
C VAL A 98 -2.72 -10.01 4.21
N GLU A 99 -3.28 -10.68 5.20
CA GLU A 99 -2.48 -11.29 6.26
C GLU A 99 -1.60 -12.43 5.73
N ARG A 100 -2.05 -13.17 4.71
CA ARG A 100 -1.24 -14.22 4.07
C ARG A 100 0.00 -13.63 3.40
N LEU A 101 -0.15 -12.53 2.65
CA LEU A 101 0.98 -11.82 2.03
C LEU A 101 1.92 -11.27 3.09
N GLN A 102 1.34 -10.66 4.12
CA GLN A 102 2.08 -10.07 5.21
C GLN A 102 2.93 -11.08 5.99
N ARG A 103 2.38 -12.27 6.30
CA ARG A 103 3.14 -13.37 6.94
C ARG A 103 4.30 -13.88 6.08
N LYS A 104 4.20 -13.78 4.75
CA LYS A 104 5.28 -14.13 3.82
C LYS A 104 6.37 -13.05 3.68
N GLY A 105 6.22 -11.92 4.37
CA GLY A 105 7.12 -10.78 4.25
C GLY A 105 6.94 -9.96 2.98
N THR A 106 5.85 -10.19 2.24
CA THR A 106 5.41 -9.35 1.13
C THR A 106 4.69 -8.13 1.67
N ASP A 107 5.06 -6.94 1.19
CA ASP A 107 4.37 -5.70 1.53
C ASP A 107 3.11 -5.56 0.71
N VAL A 108 2.04 -5.11 1.36
CA VAL A 108 0.74 -4.95 0.74
C VAL A 108 0.47 -3.47 0.55
N LEU A 109 0.38 -3.04 -0.70
CA LEU A 109 0.11 -1.66 -1.07
C LEU A 109 -1.41 -1.42 -1.15
N PHE A 110 -1.92 -0.48 -0.37
CA PHE A 110 -3.33 -0.08 -0.35
C PHE A 110 -3.52 1.26 -1.06
N ASP A 111 -4.25 1.23 -2.17
CA ASP A 111 -4.61 2.41 -2.96
C ASP A 111 -5.98 2.98 -2.56
N VAL A 112 -6.17 3.28 -1.27
CA VAL A 112 -7.46 3.71 -0.69
C VAL A 112 -7.54 5.22 -0.47
N ASP A 113 -8.73 5.74 -0.15
CA ASP A 113 -8.92 7.12 0.30
C ASP A 113 -8.68 7.29 1.81
N TRP A 114 -8.96 8.47 2.36
CA TRP A 114 -8.73 8.74 3.78
C TRP A 114 -9.65 7.97 4.72
N GLN A 115 -10.83 7.56 4.28
CA GLN A 115 -11.75 6.77 5.09
C GLN A 115 -11.22 5.35 5.23
N GLY A 116 -10.87 4.73 4.09
CA GLY A 116 -10.25 3.40 4.08
C GLY A 116 -8.93 3.38 4.86
N ALA A 117 -8.07 4.39 4.67
CA ALA A 117 -6.81 4.52 5.40
C ALA A 117 -7.02 4.54 6.93
N ARG A 118 -8.00 5.32 7.39
CA ARG A 118 -8.35 5.42 8.81
C ARG A 118 -8.85 4.08 9.37
N VAL A 119 -9.72 3.38 8.66
CA VAL A 119 -10.24 2.07 9.09
C VAL A 119 -9.11 1.06 9.17
N LEU A 120 -8.26 0.96 8.14
CA LEU A 120 -7.11 0.06 8.14
C LEU A 120 -6.19 0.31 9.35
N LYS A 121 -5.89 1.57 9.65
CA LYS A 121 -5.05 1.95 10.80
C LYS A 121 -5.68 1.58 12.15
N GLN A 122 -7.01 1.59 12.25
CA GLN A 122 -7.74 1.17 13.45
C GLN A 122 -7.80 -0.36 13.60
N VAL A 123 -8.01 -1.09 12.50
CA VAL A 123 -8.16 -2.55 12.52
C VAL A 123 -6.82 -3.27 12.63
N MET A 124 -5.75 -2.71 12.05
CA MET A 124 -4.40 -3.30 12.04
C MET A 124 -3.36 -2.33 12.64
N PRO A 125 -3.52 -1.93 13.91
CA PRO A 125 -2.61 -0.97 14.55
C PRO A 125 -1.18 -1.52 14.63
N GLY A 126 -0.19 -0.68 14.31
CA GLY A 126 1.23 -1.06 14.31
C GLY A 126 1.70 -1.83 13.07
N ASP A 127 0.79 -2.39 12.28
CA ASP A 127 1.12 -3.03 11.00
C ASP A 127 1.03 -2.08 9.80
N VAL A 128 0.20 -1.03 9.92
CA VAL A 128 -0.04 -0.02 8.88
C VAL A 128 0.99 1.09 8.94
N VAL A 129 1.49 1.47 7.76
CA VAL A 129 2.26 2.69 7.52
C VAL A 129 1.50 3.50 6.47
N SER A 130 1.19 4.73 6.79
CA SER A 130 0.29 5.56 5.99
C SER A 130 1.01 6.80 5.44
N VAL A 131 0.93 7.00 4.12
CA VAL A 131 1.52 8.13 3.41
C VAL A 131 0.45 8.94 2.68
N PHE A 132 0.41 10.25 2.93
CA PHE A 132 -0.46 11.18 2.21
C PHE A 132 0.35 11.98 1.19
N ILE A 133 -0.07 11.95 -0.08
CA ILE A 133 0.59 12.70 -1.16
C ILE A 133 -0.18 14.01 -1.41
N LEU A 134 0.52 15.13 -1.31
CA LEU A 134 0.03 16.46 -1.65
C LEU A 134 0.51 16.90 -3.04
N PRO A 135 -0.29 17.69 -3.78
CA PRO A 135 0.23 18.44 -4.92
C PRO A 135 1.04 19.65 -4.43
N PRO A 136 1.95 20.22 -5.24
CA PRO A 136 2.70 21.42 -4.86
C PRO A 136 1.81 22.65 -4.72
N SER A 137 0.69 22.70 -5.45
CA SER A 137 -0.29 23.77 -5.35
C SER A 137 -1.67 23.34 -5.84
N ILE A 138 -2.70 24.11 -5.50
CA ILE A 138 -4.05 23.93 -6.04
C ILE A 138 -4.10 24.22 -7.55
N ALA A 139 -3.29 25.17 -8.02
CA ALA A 139 -3.18 25.48 -9.45
C ALA A 139 -2.63 24.28 -10.24
N GLU A 140 -1.58 23.65 -9.72
CA GLU A 140 -1.01 22.43 -10.30
C GLU A 140 -2.02 21.27 -10.26
N LEU A 141 -2.72 21.10 -9.14
CA LEU A 141 -3.77 20.07 -9.03
C LEU A 141 -4.86 20.26 -10.09
N LYS A 142 -5.30 21.50 -10.31
CA LYS A 142 -6.27 21.84 -11.36
C LYS A 142 -5.72 21.51 -12.75
N SER A 143 -4.49 21.93 -13.06
CA SER A 143 -3.84 21.65 -14.35
C SER A 143 -3.79 20.13 -14.64
N ARG A 144 -3.39 19.33 -13.64
CA ARG A 144 -3.36 17.86 -13.73
C ARG A 144 -4.75 17.25 -13.96
N LEU A 145 -5.80 17.82 -13.36
CA LEU A 145 -7.17 17.36 -13.55
C LEU A 145 -7.70 17.69 -14.95
N GLU A 146 -7.38 18.88 -15.48
CA GLU A 146 -7.76 19.31 -16.83
C GLU A 146 -7.04 18.50 -17.91
N GLY A 147 -5.80 18.06 -17.65
CA GLY A 147 -5.03 17.19 -18.57
C GLY A 147 -5.52 15.75 -18.67
N ARG A 148 -6.55 15.33 -17.91
CA ARG A 148 -7.04 13.94 -17.95
C ARG A 148 -7.85 13.66 -19.21
N PRO A 149 -7.72 12.45 -19.80
CA PRO A 149 -8.64 12.01 -20.85
C PRO A 149 -10.09 12.09 -20.38
N GLY A 150 -10.95 12.78 -21.14
CA GLY A 150 -12.36 12.97 -20.79
C GLY A 150 -12.63 14.02 -19.69
N ALA A 151 -11.65 14.88 -19.37
CA ALA A 151 -11.88 16.02 -18.47
C ALA A 151 -12.93 16.98 -19.06
N THR A 152 -13.87 17.41 -18.21
CA THR A 152 -14.86 18.45 -18.52
C THR A 152 -14.82 19.51 -17.44
N PRO A 153 -15.19 20.76 -17.73
CA PRO A 153 -15.21 21.81 -16.70
C PRO A 153 -16.01 21.43 -15.45
N ALA A 154 -17.11 20.69 -15.62
CA ALA A 154 -17.93 20.20 -14.53
C ALA A 154 -17.20 19.16 -13.65
N ASN A 155 -16.61 18.13 -14.25
CA ASN A 155 -15.94 17.06 -13.48
C ASN A 155 -14.64 17.55 -12.83
N VAL A 156 -13.93 18.50 -13.44
CA VAL A 156 -12.73 19.13 -12.87
C VAL A 156 -13.13 19.95 -11.65
N LYS A 157 -14.18 20.78 -11.77
CA LYS A 157 -14.68 21.60 -10.65
C LYS A 157 -15.13 20.74 -9.48
N GLU A 158 -15.85 19.66 -9.74
CA GLU A 158 -16.29 18.71 -8.71
C GLU A 158 -15.10 18.09 -7.97
N ARG A 159 -14.14 17.52 -8.71
CA ARG A 159 -12.93 16.91 -8.12
C ARG A 159 -12.08 17.91 -7.34
N LEU A 160 -11.92 19.12 -7.86
CA LEU A 160 -11.15 20.18 -7.19
C LEU A 160 -11.85 20.63 -5.89
N SER A 161 -13.18 20.69 -5.90
CA SER A 161 -13.97 21.02 -4.70
C SER A 161 -13.86 19.92 -3.63
N GLY A 162 -13.74 18.66 -4.04
CA GLY A 162 -13.50 17.52 -3.14
C GLY A 162 -12.09 17.47 -2.54
N ALA A 163 -11.10 18.11 -3.18
CA ALA A 163 -9.71 18.06 -2.72
C ALA A 163 -9.49 18.75 -1.36
N GLY A 164 -10.19 19.85 -1.08
CA GLY A 164 -10.05 20.56 0.20
C GLY A 164 -10.39 19.70 1.42
N PRO A 165 -11.57 19.05 1.46
CA PRO A 165 -11.93 18.06 2.47
C PRO A 165 -10.90 16.94 2.66
N ASP A 166 -10.38 16.37 1.56
CA ASP A 166 -9.34 15.33 1.63
C ASP A 166 -8.04 15.86 2.22
N ILE A 167 -7.58 17.03 1.75
CA ILE A 167 -6.34 17.66 2.22
C ILE A 167 -6.39 17.89 3.73
N LYS A 168 -7.52 18.32 4.30
CA LYS A 168 -7.66 18.53 5.76
C LYS A 168 -7.36 17.28 6.60
N ARG A 169 -7.34 16.09 6.00
CA ARG A 169 -7.06 14.81 6.66
C ARG A 169 -5.57 14.46 6.70
N TRP A 170 -4.69 15.29 6.14
CA TRP A 170 -3.25 15.01 6.05
C TRP A 170 -2.62 14.64 7.40
N GLY A 171 -3.07 15.26 8.50
CA GLY A 171 -2.52 15.04 9.85
C GLY A 171 -2.86 13.68 10.47
N GLU A 172 -3.61 12.83 9.77
CA GLU A 172 -3.96 11.48 10.23
C GLU A 172 -2.92 10.42 9.78
N TYR A 173 -2.03 10.80 8.88
CA TYR A 173 -1.03 9.94 8.24
C TYR A 173 0.31 10.01 8.97
N ASP A 174 1.11 8.95 8.83
CA ASP A 174 2.44 8.87 9.44
C ASP A 174 3.45 9.74 8.66
N PHE A 175 3.26 9.84 7.34
CA PHE A 175 4.09 10.65 6.45
C PHE A 175 3.25 11.49 5.49
N VAL A 176 3.78 12.66 5.12
CA VAL A 176 3.22 13.52 4.07
C VAL A 176 4.32 13.84 3.06
N LEU A 177 4.05 13.56 1.78
CA LEU A 177 4.97 13.85 0.67
C LEU A 177 4.36 14.91 -0.23
N ILE A 178 5.19 15.79 -0.79
CA ILE A 178 4.77 16.75 -1.82
C ILE A 178 5.23 16.18 -3.16
N ASN A 179 4.32 16.02 -4.11
CA ASN A 179 4.63 15.54 -5.46
C ASN A 179 4.78 16.71 -6.44
N ASP A 180 5.82 17.52 -6.20
CA ASP A 180 6.28 18.60 -7.07
C ASP A 180 7.18 18.08 -8.20
N ASP A 181 8.07 17.14 -7.87
CA ASP A 181 8.86 16.34 -8.79
C ASP A 181 8.59 14.84 -8.57
N VAL A 182 8.26 14.13 -9.65
CA VAL A 182 7.81 12.73 -9.57
C VAL A 182 8.93 11.76 -9.20
N GLU A 183 10.17 12.05 -9.60
CA GLU A 183 11.32 11.21 -9.28
C GLU A 183 11.65 11.33 -7.78
N THR A 184 11.75 12.57 -7.29
CA THR A 184 12.01 12.85 -5.87
C THR A 184 10.92 12.26 -4.98
N ALA A 185 9.63 12.51 -5.30
CA ALA A 185 8.52 11.97 -4.52
C ALA A 185 8.47 10.43 -4.54
N TYR A 186 8.94 9.81 -5.62
CA TYR A 186 9.05 8.36 -5.71
C TYR A 186 10.17 7.81 -4.82
N ASP A 187 11.35 8.40 -4.89
CA ASP A 187 12.50 8.02 -4.06
C ASP A 187 12.18 8.15 -2.56
N GLU A 188 11.49 9.22 -2.16
CA GLU A 188 11.01 9.42 -0.79
C GLU A 188 9.99 8.36 -0.37
N LEU A 189 9.03 8.04 -1.24
CA LEU A 189 8.05 6.99 -0.97
C LEU A 189 8.72 5.61 -0.80
N CYS A 190 9.71 5.31 -1.62
CA CYS A 190 10.54 4.11 -1.50
C CYS A 190 11.36 4.10 -0.20
N ALA A 191 11.94 5.24 0.18
CA ALA A 191 12.73 5.38 1.39
C ALA A 191 11.89 5.11 2.65
N ILE A 192 10.64 5.57 2.69
CA ILE A 192 9.70 5.26 3.76
C ILE A 192 9.51 3.73 3.86
N LEU A 193 9.14 3.06 2.76
CA LEU A 193 8.92 1.62 2.78
C LEU A 193 10.19 0.84 3.18
N ILE A 194 11.37 1.26 2.70
CA ILE A 194 12.64 0.63 3.06
C ILE A 194 12.92 0.77 4.56
N THR A 195 12.71 1.95 5.13
CA THR A 195 12.87 2.20 6.56
C THR A 195 11.98 1.28 7.39
N GLU A 196 10.72 1.15 6.98
CA GLU A 196 9.71 0.30 7.61
C GLU A 196 10.00 -1.20 7.48
N ARG A 197 10.65 -1.61 6.38
CA ARG A 197 11.17 -2.97 6.21
C ARG A 197 12.35 -3.25 7.14
N LEU A 198 13.20 -2.25 7.41
CA LEU A 198 14.36 -2.40 8.30
C LEU A 198 13.91 -2.52 9.75
N ASP A 199 12.97 -1.68 10.19
CA ASP A 199 12.45 -1.71 11.54
C ASP A 199 11.78 -3.06 11.86
N ARG A 200 10.87 -3.53 11.00
CA ARG A 200 10.23 -4.85 11.14
C ARG A 200 11.19 -6.05 11.08
N ARG A 201 12.38 -5.87 10.50
CA ARG A 201 13.41 -6.92 10.42
C ARG A 201 14.28 -6.94 11.68
N LYS A 202 14.36 -5.85 12.43
CA LYS A 202 15.23 -5.77 13.62
C LYS A 202 14.99 -6.91 14.62
N PRO A 203 13.74 -7.31 14.97
CA PRO A 203 13.52 -8.40 15.91
C PRO A 203 14.04 -9.76 15.43
N SER A 204 14.06 -10.03 14.11
CA SER A 204 14.54 -11.30 13.55
C SER A 204 16.06 -11.37 13.39
N GLN A 205 16.80 -10.31 13.74
CA GLN A 205 18.26 -10.31 13.68
C GLN A 205 18.91 -11.06 14.85
N GLY A 206 18.18 -11.37 15.93
CA GLY A 206 18.75 -11.97 17.16
C GLY A 206 19.62 -13.19 16.89
N ALA A 207 19.08 -14.22 16.23
CA ALA A 207 19.83 -15.44 15.90
C ALA A 207 21.08 -15.19 15.04
N ARG A 208 21.04 -14.17 14.18
CA ARG A 208 22.21 -13.78 13.38
C ARG A 208 23.26 -13.09 14.25
N VAL A 209 22.85 -12.23 15.16
CA VAL A 209 23.74 -11.56 16.12
C VAL A 209 24.39 -12.61 17.02
N ASP A 210 23.62 -13.54 17.58
CA ASP A 210 24.12 -14.61 18.44
C ASP A 210 25.18 -15.45 17.72
N LYS A 211 24.92 -15.81 16.45
CA LYS A 211 25.90 -16.51 15.62
C LYS A 211 27.18 -15.69 15.41
N LEU A 212 27.06 -14.40 15.09
CA LEU A 212 28.22 -13.53 14.88
C LEU A 212 29.06 -13.39 16.15
N LEU A 213 28.42 -13.32 17.33
CA LEU A 213 29.11 -13.28 18.61
C LEU A 213 29.82 -14.61 18.89
N PHE A 214 29.14 -15.75 18.66
CA PHE A 214 29.74 -17.06 18.80
C PHE A 214 30.98 -17.25 17.89
N ASP A 215 30.85 -16.90 16.61
CA ASP A 215 31.93 -16.99 15.62
C ASP A 215 33.12 -16.08 16.01
N ALA A 216 32.84 -14.90 16.59
CA ALA A 216 33.88 -13.97 17.06
C ALA A 216 34.61 -14.45 18.32
N GLU A 217 33.96 -15.25 19.17
CA GLU A 217 34.57 -15.87 20.35
C GLU A 217 35.40 -17.11 20.03
N HIS A 218 35.15 -17.76 18.88
CA HIS A 218 35.78 -19.02 18.48
C HIS A 218 36.49 -18.92 17.12
N LEU A 219 37.31 -17.89 16.94
CA LEU A 219 38.01 -17.63 15.67
C LEU A 219 38.87 -18.81 15.22
N GLU A 220 39.42 -19.62 16.13
CA GLU A 220 40.18 -20.82 15.77
C GLU A 220 39.37 -21.89 15.02
N LEU A 221 38.03 -21.86 15.07
CA LEU A 221 37.18 -22.79 14.29
C LEU A 221 36.97 -22.33 12.84
N LEU A 222 37.39 -21.11 12.50
CA LEU A 222 37.24 -20.50 11.18
C LEU A 222 38.50 -20.60 10.31
N PHE A 223 39.62 -21.07 10.87
CA PHE A 223 40.92 -21.21 10.19
C PHE A 223 41.45 -22.64 10.33
#